data_AF-A0A820E9M0-F1
#
_entry.id   AF-A0A820E9M0-F1
#
_cell.length_a   1.000
_cell.length_b   1.000
_cell.length_c   1.000
_cell.angle_alpha   90.00
_cell.angle_beta   90.00
_cell.angle_gamma   90.00
#
_symmetry.space_group_name_H-M   'P 1'
#
loop_
_entity.id
_entity.type
_entity.pdbx_description
1 polymer ?
#
loop_
_entity_poly.entity_id
_entity_poly.type
_entity_poly.pdbx_seq_one_letter_code
_entity_poly.pdbx_strand_id
1 'polypeptide(L)' 'MNKQHTAFITLKEALLTVPVLRLLNFNLAFIVIINASMIAVEGVLMQNDGDDERPIAYESRQLNEFESRYPVHK' A
#
# COMPACT_ATOMS: atom_id res chain seq x y z
N MET A 1 7.62 9.10 24.64
CA MET A 1 8.36 8.31 23.64
C MET A 1 8.50 9.17 22.39
N ASN A 2 9.67 9.23 21.76
CA ASN A 2 9.89 10.10 20.60
C ASN A 2 9.17 9.54 19.35
N LYS A 3 8.58 10.39 18.49
CA LYS A 3 7.78 9.98 17.31
C LYS A 3 8.54 9.06 16.36
N GLN A 4 9.82 9.31 16.14
CA GLN A 4 10.67 8.47 15.29
C GLN A 4 10.83 7.05 15.87
N HIS A 5 10.91 6.92 17.20
CA HIS A 5 11.00 5.61 17.85
C HIS A 5 9.71 4.82 17.67
N THR A 6 8.55 5.46 17.87
CA THR A 6 7.25 4.82 17.63
C THR A 6 7.12 4.38 16.17
N ALA A 7 7.42 5.25 15.20
CA ALA A 7 7.35 4.91 13.78
C ALA A 7 8.27 3.74 13.41
N PHE A 8 9.49 3.70 13.95
CA PHE A 8 10.43 2.59 13.72
C PHE A 8 9.91 1.26 14.27
N ILE A 9 9.36 1.26 15.50
CA ILE A 9 8.79 0.05 16.11
C ILE A 9 7.56 -0.42 15.33
N THR A 10 6.64 0.48 14.96
CA THR A 10 5.48 0.13 14.14
C THR A 10 5.88 -0.47 12.80
N LEU A 11 6.88 0.09 12.11
CA LEU A 11 7.37 -0.46 10.85
C LEU A 11 7.97 -1.86 11.06
N LYS A 12 8.75 -2.05 12.13
CA LYS A 12 9.32 -3.36 12.47
C LYS A 12 8.25 -4.40 12.73
N GLU A 13 7.23 -4.06 13.52
CA GLU A 13 6.11 -4.96 13.81
C GLU A 13 5.32 -5.29 12.54
N ALA A 14 5.03 -4.29 11.71
CA ALA A 14 4.36 -4.49 10.43
C ALA A 14 5.16 -5.47 9.55
N LEU A 15 6.48 -5.28 9.40
CA LEU A 15 7.35 -6.18 8.63
C LEU A 15 7.38 -7.62 9.15
N LEU A 16 7.20 -7.82 10.45
CA LEU A 16 7.16 -9.14 11.08
C LEU A 16 5.77 -9.80 11.01
N THR A 17 4.72 -9.02 10.76
CA THR A 17 3.32 -9.45 10.79
C THR A 17 2.62 -9.34 9.43
N VAL A 18 3.33 -8.95 8.36
CA VAL A 18 2.76 -8.75 7.02
C VAL A 18 1.98 -10.00 6.61
N PRO A 19 0.76 -9.84 6.03
CA PRO A 19 0.03 -10.97 5.47
C PRO A 19 0.90 -11.68 4.43
N VAL A 20 0.76 -13.01 4.34
CA VAL A 20 1.48 -13.81 3.34
C VAL A 20 1.11 -13.30 1.95
N LEU A 21 2.04 -12.56 1.32
CA LEU A 21 1.90 -12.12 -0.06
C LEU A 21 1.83 -13.34 -0.96
N ARG A 22 0.91 -13.32 -1.91
CA ARG A 22 0.81 -14.37 -2.92
C ARG A 22 1.65 -14.02 -4.14
N LEU A 23 2.19 -15.06 -4.76
CA LEU A 23 2.78 -14.92 -6.09
C LEU A 23 1.67 -14.57 -7.09
N LEU A 24 1.97 -13.63 -7.97
CA LEU A 24 1.05 -13.21 -9.02
C LEU A 24 0.80 -14.34 -10.03
N ASN A 25 -0.44 -14.42 -10.49
CA ASN A 25 -0.87 -15.31 -11.57
C ASN A 25 -1.43 -14.47 -12.71
N PHE A 26 -0.73 -14.41 -13.84
CA PHE A 26 -1.13 -13.61 -14.99
C PHE A 26 -2.46 -14.04 -15.64
N ASN A 27 -3.00 -15.21 -15.29
CA ASN A 27 -4.30 -15.67 -15.78
C ASN A 27 -5.48 -15.17 -14.95
N LEU A 28 -5.22 -14.50 -13.81
CA LEU A 28 -6.26 -13.95 -12.93
C LEU A 28 -6.34 -12.43 -13.11
N ALA A 29 -7.53 -11.88 -12.91
CA ALA A 29 -7.73 -10.43 -12.92
C ALA A 29 -6.97 -9.77 -11.76
N PHE A 30 -6.42 -8.58 -12.03
CA PHE A 30 -5.80 -7.75 -11.01
C PHE A 30 -6.82 -6.78 -10.43
N ILE A 31 -6.77 -6.61 -9.11
CA ILE A 31 -7.54 -5.63 -8.35
C ILE A 31 -6.55 -4.64 -7.76
N VAL A 32 -6.78 -3.35 -8.00
CA VAL A 32 -5.94 -2.28 -7.44
C VAL A 32 -6.81 -1.45 -6.50
N ILE A 33 -6.46 -1.49 -5.21
CA ILE A 33 -7.03 -0.59 -4.21
C ILE A 33 -6.05 0.54 -4.01
N ILE A 34 -6.51 1.79 -4.16
CA ILE A 34 -5.69 2.99 -4.01
C ILE A 34 -6.26 3.84 -2.89
N ASN A 35 -5.37 4.34 -2.04
CA ASN A 35 -5.65 5.42 -1.11
C ASN A 35 -4.70 6.59 -1.42
N ALA A 36 -5.20 7.82 -1.39
CA ALA A 36 -4.39 9.00 -1.68
C ALA A 36 -4.66 10.11 -0.67
N SER A 37 -3.59 10.80 -0.29
CA SER A 37 -3.62 11.99 0.56
C SER A 37 -2.82 13.12 -0.10
N MET A 38 -2.80 14.30 0.52
CA MET A 38 -1.93 15.40 0.08
C MET A 38 -0.44 15.13 0.30
N ILE A 39 -0.09 14.03 0.97
CA ILE A 39 1.30 13.70 1.33
C ILE A 39 1.82 12.53 0.50
N ALA A 40 1.00 11.49 0.31
CA ALA A 40 1.41 10.25 -0.31
C ALA A 40 0.24 9.56 -1.02
N VAL A 41 0.60 8.71 -1.99
CA VAL A 41 -0.30 7.74 -2.61
C VAL A 41 0.12 6.35 -2.14
N GLU A 42 -0.87 5.55 -1.82
CA GLU A 42 -0.75 4.21 -1.29
C GLU A 42 -1.61 3.29 -2.16
N GLY A 43 -1.14 2.06 -2.37
CA GLY A 43 -1.84 1.09 -3.19
C GLY A 43 -1.57 -0.34 -2.74
N VAL A 44 -2.58 -1.18 -2.94
CA VAL A 44 -2.48 -2.63 -2.78
C VAL A 44 -2.85 -3.26 -4.10
N LEU A 45 -1.94 -4.07 -4.65
CA LEU A 45 -2.21 -4.95 -5.78
C LEU A 45 -2.70 -6.29 -5.22
N MET A 46 -3.86 -6.75 -5.68
CA MET A 46 -4.49 -7.98 -5.22
C MET A 46 -4.97 -8.84 -6.39
N GLN A 47 -5.20 -10.12 -6.13
CA GLN A 47 -5.90 -11.03 -7.04
C GLN A 47 -6.89 -11.89 -6.24
N ASN A 48 -8.03 -12.21 -6.87
CA ASN A 48 -8.95 -13.22 -6.33
C ASN A 48 -8.47 -14.61 -6.78
N ASP A 49 -8.10 -15.45 -5.81
CA ASP A 49 -7.54 -16.78 -6.06
C ASP A 49 -8.54 -17.94 -5.91
N GLY A 50 -9.84 -17.62 -5.84
CA GLY A 50 -10.91 -18.59 -5.63
C GLY A 50 -11.29 -18.80 -4.18
N ASP A 51 -10.38 -18.54 -3.23
CA ASP A 51 -10.69 -18.54 -1.80
C ASP A 51 -11.08 -17.14 -1.32
N ASP A 52 -10.25 -16.12 -1.61
CA ASP A 52 -10.45 -14.73 -1.20
C ASP A 52 -9.60 -13.76 -2.06
N GLU A 53 -9.81 -12.45 -1.90
CA GLU A 53 -8.87 -11.44 -2.41
C GLU A 53 -7.58 -11.45 -1.58
N ARG A 54 -6.45 -11.74 -2.24
CA ARG A 54 -5.15 -11.81 -1.58
C ARG A 54 -4.20 -10.74 -2.10
N PRO A 55 -3.43 -10.08 -1.20
CA PRO A 55 -2.43 -9.11 -1.60
C PRO A 55 -1.25 -9.79 -2.29
N ILE A 56 -0.83 -9.18 -3.41
CA ILE A 56 0.36 -9.52 -4.19
C ILE A 56 1.50 -8.56 -3.82
N ALA A 57 1.19 -7.26 -3.73
CA ALA A 57 2.17 -6.23 -3.40
C ALA A 57 1.49 -5.04 -2.71
N TYR A 58 2.25 -4.39 -1.83
CA TYR A 58 1.93 -3.09 -1.25
C TYR A 58 2.89 -2.07 -1.83
N GLU A 59 2.36 -0.98 -2.36
CA GLU A 59 3.14 0.11 -2.93
C GLU A 59 2.75 1.42 -2.26
N SER A 60 3.74 2.22 -1.91
CA SER A 60 3.50 3.56 -1.37
C SER A 60 4.56 4.52 -1.85
N ARG A 61 4.16 5.75 -2.15
CA ARG A 61 5.04 6.79 -2.65
C ARG A 61 4.63 8.14 -2.10
N GLN A 62 5.59 8.84 -1.53
CA GLN A 62 5.39 10.24 -1.17
C GLN A 62 5.24 11.09 -2.44
N LEU A 63 4.29 12.03 -2.41
CA LEU A 63 4.13 13.00 -3.48
C LEU A 63 5.34 13.92 -3.53
N ASN A 64 5.76 14.26 -4.75
CA ASN A 64 6.76 15.31 -4.93
C ASN A 64 6.14 16.70 -4.70
N GLU A 65 6.99 17.73 -4.64
CA GLU A 65 6.55 19.10 -4.35
C GLU A 65 5.46 19.59 -5.30
N PHE A 66 5.53 19.24 -6.58
CA PHE A 66 4.55 19.67 -7.59
C PHE A 66 3.25 18.87 -7.46
N GLU A 67 3.34 17.55 -7.27
CA GLU A 67 2.19 16.66 -7.13
C GLU A 67 1.36 16.97 -5.89
N SER A 68 1.99 17.38 -4.79
CA SER A 68 1.30 17.78 -3.56
C SER A 68 0.38 19.01 -3.72
N ARG A 69 0.52 19.75 -4.82
CA ARG A 69 -0.26 20.95 -5.12
C ARG A 69 -1.46 20.69 -6.04
N TYR A 70 -1.64 19.46 -6.52
CA TYR A 70 -2.79 19.12 -7.36
C TYR A 70 -4.08 19.10 -6.55
N PRO A 71 -5.19 19.62 -7.08
CA PRO A 71 -6.47 19.59 -6.39
C PRO A 71 -6.97 18.14 -6.27
N VAL A 72 -7.40 17.77 -5.07
CA VAL A 72 -7.84 16.40 -4.74
C VAL A 72 -9.28 16.13 -5.23
N HIS A 73 -10.02 17.17 -5.62
CA HIS A 73 -11.37 17.10 -6.19
C HIS A 73 -11.54 18.16 -7.28
N LYS A 74 -12.51 17.94 -8.19
CA LYS A 74 -12.93 18.93 -9.18
C LYS A 74 -13.84 19.98 -8.58
#